data_AF-A0A959QU31-F1
#
_entry.id   AF-A0A959QU31-F1
#
_cell.length_a   1.000
_cell.length_b   1.000
_cell.length_c   1.000
_cell.angle_alpha   90.00
_cell.angle_beta   90.00
_cell.angle_gamma   90.00
#
_symmetry.space_group_name_H-M   'P 1'
#
loop_
_entity.id
_entity.type
_entity.pdbx_description
1 polymer ?
#
loop_
_entity_poly.entity_id
_entity_poly.type
_entity_poly.pdbx_seq_one_letter_code
_entity_poly.pdbx_strand_id
1 'polypeptide(L)'
;AINKFPVVVHVLYANAAENISDAQINSQFPILNAHFSKTNANFSVTPTQFQSVAANAEMEFCLTNVDPNGNAHSGITRTMVSGTFDGEKDYAKPANGGVTPWDPDKYINVYIVSLAGSGGTLGFTYTPGGAPTGEDGIVFDYKAWGNVGAAAGNWPNDKGTTAVHEFGHYFNLLHIWGENGCTVDDMVSDTPPQDKQSSDCPSFPQYDACTGTGDGIMFTNYMDYCDDSCNTFFTEGQKARMKAAIAGYWATLATSNRCASVGIAIVQPQTINVVPNPANDRFFINLAVSEKIDVIVMNNVGVVVEKRTANTRQMIVNTSELPSGLYLVKVKTGDGNTTTHKVYVAH
;
A
#
# COMPACT_ATOMS: atom_id res chain seq x y z
N ALA A 1 -18.00 5.10 4.98
CA ALA A 1 -17.18 3.89 4.71
C ALA A 1 -15.74 4.35 4.61
N ILE A 2 -14.80 3.61 5.19
CA ILE A 2 -13.36 3.97 5.14
C ILE A 2 -12.86 3.72 3.71
N ASN A 3 -12.20 4.71 3.12
CA ASN A 3 -11.54 4.56 1.82
C ASN A 3 -10.15 3.97 2.04
N LYS A 4 -9.83 2.89 1.32
CA LYS A 4 -8.54 2.21 1.39
C LYS A 4 -7.72 2.49 0.12
N PHE A 5 -6.59 3.15 0.27
CA PHE A 5 -5.76 3.68 -0.79
C PHE A 5 -4.51 2.82 -1.02
N PRO A 6 -4.33 2.26 -2.22
CA PRO A 6 -3.14 1.48 -2.55
C PRO A 6 -1.95 2.36 -2.82
N VAL A 7 -0.82 2.05 -2.18
CA VAL A 7 0.45 2.76 -2.32
C VAL A 7 1.46 1.85 -2.96
N VAL A 8 2.17 2.33 -3.97
CA VAL A 8 3.40 1.72 -4.50
C VAL A 8 4.58 2.59 -4.09
N VAL A 9 5.68 1.95 -3.67
CA VAL A 9 6.89 2.65 -3.22
C VAL A 9 8.04 2.38 -4.19
N HIS A 10 8.51 3.42 -4.85
CA HIS A 10 9.64 3.40 -5.77
C HIS A 10 10.90 3.90 -5.06
N VAL A 11 11.83 3.01 -4.75
CA VAL A 11 13.14 3.37 -4.18
C VAL A 11 14.13 3.61 -5.30
N LEU A 12 14.59 4.84 -5.47
CA LEU A 12 15.65 5.21 -6.41
C LEU A 12 16.90 5.55 -5.60
N TYR A 13 17.97 4.78 -5.81
CA TYR A 13 19.14 4.82 -4.93
C TYR A 13 20.46 4.81 -5.70
N ALA A 14 21.40 5.68 -5.30
CA ALA A 14 22.75 5.72 -5.86
C ALA A 14 23.76 4.87 -5.05
N ASN A 15 23.43 4.55 -3.80
CA ASN A 15 24.28 3.77 -2.89
C ASN A 15 23.46 2.93 -1.90
N ALA A 16 24.17 2.14 -1.09
CA ALA A 16 23.53 1.21 -0.15
C ALA A 16 22.75 1.88 0.99
N ALA A 17 23.09 3.12 1.36
CA ALA A 17 22.37 3.84 2.43
C ALA A 17 21.00 4.32 1.96
N GLU A 18 20.89 4.75 0.71
CA GLU A 18 19.65 5.20 0.07
C GLU A 18 18.71 4.03 -0.27
N ASN A 19 19.25 2.82 -0.43
CA ASN A 19 18.48 1.60 -0.69
C ASN A 19 17.82 1.07 0.60
N ILE A 20 16.91 1.85 1.18
CA ILE A 20 16.31 1.59 2.51
C ILE A 20 15.63 0.22 2.59
N SER A 21 15.69 -0.43 3.75
CA SER A 21 15.12 -1.76 3.94
C SER A 21 13.59 -1.79 3.77
N ASP A 22 13.04 -2.96 3.41
CA ASP A 22 11.59 -3.19 3.43
C ASP A 22 11.00 -2.95 4.83
N ALA A 23 11.76 -3.18 5.91
CA ALA A 23 11.31 -2.90 7.27
C ALA A 23 11.08 -1.39 7.50
N GLN A 24 11.96 -0.54 6.97
CA GLN A 24 11.77 0.91 7.00
C GLN A 24 10.56 1.32 6.17
N ILE A 25 10.42 0.78 4.95
CA ILE A 25 9.27 1.07 4.09
C ILE A 25 7.95 0.70 4.80
N ASN A 26 7.88 -0.51 5.34
CA ASN A 26 6.68 -1.02 6.01
C ASN A 26 6.39 -0.32 7.34
N SER A 27 7.38 0.25 8.02
CA SER A 27 7.17 0.97 9.28
C SER A 27 6.27 2.20 9.14
N GLN A 28 6.20 2.81 7.94
CA GLN A 28 5.41 4.02 7.69
C GLN A 28 3.89 3.76 7.63
N PHE A 29 3.45 2.57 7.18
CA PHE A 29 2.03 2.30 6.97
C PHE A 29 1.20 2.28 8.27
N PRO A 30 1.64 1.63 9.36
CA PRO A 30 0.97 1.75 10.65
C PRO A 30 0.91 3.20 11.17
N ILE A 31 1.95 4.00 10.91
CA ILE A 31 2.03 5.42 11.31
C ILE A 31 0.98 6.23 10.53
N LEU A 32 0.99 6.14 9.19
CA LEU A 32 -0.03 6.78 8.35
C LEU A 32 -1.43 6.40 8.81
N ASN A 33 -1.71 5.10 8.96
CA ASN A 33 -3.03 4.62 9.35
C ASN A 33 -3.44 5.10 10.75
N ALA A 34 -2.51 5.18 11.71
CA ALA A 34 -2.81 5.67 13.04
C ALA A 34 -3.16 7.17 13.03
N HIS A 35 -2.39 7.98 12.29
CA HIS A 35 -2.56 9.43 12.21
C HIS A 35 -3.83 9.81 11.42
N PHE A 36 -4.11 9.16 10.28
CA PHE A 36 -5.33 9.40 9.50
C PHE A 36 -6.60 8.81 10.16
N SER A 37 -6.47 7.93 11.15
CA SER A 37 -7.61 7.41 11.92
C SER A 37 -7.77 8.06 13.31
N LYS A 38 -6.91 9.01 13.68
CA LYS A 38 -6.85 9.62 15.02
C LYS A 38 -6.66 8.59 16.14
N THR A 39 -5.89 7.54 15.86
CA THR A 39 -5.50 6.51 16.84
C THR A 39 -4.02 6.57 17.21
N ASN A 40 -3.31 7.59 16.73
CA ASN A 40 -1.92 7.89 17.06
C ASN A 40 -1.73 8.16 18.56
N ALA A 41 -0.69 7.55 19.14
CA ALA A 41 -0.43 7.63 20.58
C ALA A 41 -0.12 9.06 21.07
N ASN A 42 0.53 9.87 20.23
CA ASN A 42 0.87 11.25 20.56
C ASN A 42 -0.33 12.22 20.48
N PHE A 43 -1.54 11.77 20.10
CA PHE A 43 -2.73 12.61 20.17
C PHE A 43 -2.99 13.14 21.59
N SER A 44 -2.52 12.43 22.62
CA SER A 44 -2.55 12.86 24.02
C SER A 44 -1.80 14.16 24.32
N VAL A 45 -0.88 14.59 23.45
CA VAL A 45 -0.14 15.85 23.56
C VAL A 45 -0.95 17.05 23.01
N THR A 46 -2.02 16.79 22.24
CA THR A 46 -2.86 17.83 21.66
C THR A 46 -3.50 18.70 22.75
N PRO A 47 -3.37 20.04 22.69
CA PRO A 47 -4.03 20.96 23.62
C PRO A 47 -5.53 20.66 23.72
N THR A 48 -6.06 20.65 24.95
CA THR A 48 -7.44 20.22 25.21
C THR A 48 -8.47 21.07 24.46
N GLN A 49 -8.15 22.34 24.23
CA GLN A 49 -8.94 23.30 23.47
C GLN A 49 -9.15 22.87 22.01
N PHE A 50 -8.12 22.30 21.38
CA PHE A 50 -8.18 21.83 19.99
C PHE A 50 -8.68 20.40 19.82
N GLN A 51 -8.80 19.61 20.90
CA GLN A 51 -9.26 18.22 20.79
C GLN A 51 -10.68 18.08 20.22
N SER A 52 -11.51 19.12 20.41
CA SER A 52 -12.91 19.15 19.94
C SER A 52 -13.04 19.25 18.42
N VAL A 53 -12.05 19.82 17.73
CA VAL A 53 -12.02 19.96 16.27
C VAL A 53 -11.19 18.86 15.60
N ALA A 54 -10.52 18.01 16.37
CA ALA A 54 -9.64 16.98 15.82
C ALA A 54 -10.43 15.81 15.21
N ALA A 55 -10.02 15.38 14.02
CA ALA A 55 -10.78 14.46 13.18
C ALA A 55 -10.13 13.10 12.97
N ASN A 56 -10.98 12.07 12.87
CA ASN A 56 -10.64 10.83 12.16
C ASN A 56 -10.93 11.05 10.68
N ALA A 57 -9.90 11.08 9.83
CA ALA A 57 -10.04 11.33 8.39
C ALA A 57 -10.75 10.19 7.63
N GLU A 58 -10.88 9.00 8.25
CA GLU A 58 -11.50 7.79 7.70
C GLU A 58 -10.82 7.34 6.40
N MET A 59 -9.49 7.28 6.45
CA MET A 59 -8.62 6.86 5.35
C MET A 59 -7.67 5.78 5.85
N GLU A 60 -7.46 4.76 5.02
CA GLU A 60 -6.51 3.69 5.27
C GLU A 60 -5.59 3.57 4.06
N PHE A 61 -4.30 3.36 4.29
CA PHE A 61 -3.28 3.18 3.28
C PHE A 61 -2.71 1.78 3.40
N CYS A 62 -2.47 1.14 2.27
CA CYS A 62 -1.77 -0.13 2.25
C CYS A 62 -0.71 -0.16 1.17
N LEU A 63 0.36 -0.90 1.44
CA LEU A 63 1.30 -1.28 0.40
C LEU A 63 0.57 -2.22 -0.58
N THR A 64 0.50 -1.83 -1.85
CA THR A 64 -0.16 -2.64 -2.89
C THR A 64 0.52 -4.00 -3.01
N ASN A 65 -0.27 -5.02 -3.31
CA ASN A 65 0.25 -6.36 -3.61
C ASN A 65 0.00 -6.78 -5.07
N VAL A 66 -0.47 -5.85 -5.91
CA VAL A 66 -0.76 -6.08 -7.33
C VAL A 66 -0.05 -5.03 -8.19
N ASP A 67 0.72 -5.49 -9.18
CA ASP A 67 1.35 -4.64 -10.19
C ASP A 67 0.33 -4.08 -11.21
N PRO A 68 0.73 -3.13 -12.08
CA PRO A 68 -0.17 -2.55 -13.09
C PRO A 68 -0.77 -3.59 -14.06
N ASN A 69 -0.08 -4.70 -14.28
CA ASN A 69 -0.52 -5.79 -15.15
C ASN A 69 -1.50 -6.76 -14.44
N GLY A 70 -1.74 -6.59 -13.15
CA GLY A 70 -2.62 -7.45 -12.36
C GLY A 70 -1.93 -8.64 -11.71
N ASN A 71 -0.61 -8.74 -11.78
CA ASN A 71 0.15 -9.83 -11.14
C ASN A 71 0.47 -9.50 -9.68
N ALA A 72 0.73 -10.53 -8.87
CA ALA A 72 1.22 -10.36 -7.51
C ALA A 72 2.58 -9.63 -7.50
N HIS A 73 2.73 -8.64 -6.64
CA HIS A 73 3.93 -7.83 -6.47
C HIS A 73 4.09 -7.44 -5.00
N SER A 74 5.30 -7.03 -4.58
CA SER A 74 5.55 -6.58 -3.20
C SER A 74 5.04 -5.16 -2.91
N GLY A 75 4.61 -4.43 -3.95
CA GLY A 75 4.37 -2.98 -3.89
C GLY A 75 5.63 -2.12 -3.79
N ILE A 76 6.82 -2.72 -3.81
CA ILE A 76 8.10 -2.02 -3.69
C ILE A 76 8.91 -2.27 -4.95
N THR A 77 9.31 -1.21 -5.64
CA THR A 77 10.30 -1.28 -6.73
C THR A 77 11.61 -0.65 -6.29
N ARG A 78 12.73 -1.13 -6.83
CA ARG A 78 14.06 -0.61 -6.50
C ARG A 78 14.85 -0.38 -7.79
N THR A 79 15.32 0.85 -7.99
CA THR A 79 16.05 1.28 -9.19
C THR A 79 17.36 1.92 -8.77
N MET A 80 18.48 1.34 -9.21
CA MET A 80 19.78 1.98 -9.02
C MET A 80 19.90 3.15 -9.99
N VAL A 81 20.25 4.33 -9.47
CA VAL A 81 20.43 5.56 -10.24
C VAL A 81 21.88 6.04 -10.20
N SER A 82 22.23 6.97 -11.09
CA SER A 82 23.56 7.57 -11.09
C SER A 82 23.80 8.41 -9.84
N GLY A 83 25.06 8.58 -9.43
CA GLY A 83 25.40 9.49 -8.32
C GLY A 83 25.14 10.97 -8.60
N THR A 84 24.78 11.33 -9.83
CA THR A 84 24.38 12.68 -10.25
C THR A 84 22.86 12.82 -10.42
N PHE A 85 22.08 11.81 -10.03
CA PHE A 85 20.62 11.83 -10.12
C PHE A 85 20.04 12.91 -9.20
N ASP A 86 19.18 13.77 -9.75
CA ASP A 86 18.50 14.81 -8.97
C ASP A 86 17.13 14.29 -8.52
N GLY A 87 17.04 13.83 -7.27
CA GLY A 87 15.80 13.25 -6.72
C GLY A 87 14.59 14.18 -6.76
N GLU A 88 14.79 15.49 -6.74
CA GLU A 88 13.72 16.48 -6.81
C GLU A 88 13.19 16.63 -8.24
N LYS A 89 14.07 16.56 -9.24
CA LYS A 89 13.71 16.84 -10.64
C LYS A 89 13.51 15.61 -11.50
N ASP A 90 14.14 14.48 -11.16
CA ASP A 90 14.29 13.32 -12.04
C ASP A 90 13.49 12.09 -11.58
N TYR A 91 12.88 12.09 -10.39
CA TYR A 91 12.20 10.94 -9.78
C TYR A 91 11.25 10.20 -10.74
N ALA A 92 10.45 10.96 -11.52
CA ALA A 92 9.47 10.44 -12.46
C ALA A 92 9.92 10.48 -13.94
N LYS A 93 11.20 10.76 -14.22
CA LYS A 93 11.74 10.92 -15.59
C LYS A 93 12.64 9.76 -16.00
N PRO A 94 12.13 8.73 -16.71
CA PRO A 94 12.93 7.59 -17.15
C PRO A 94 14.17 7.95 -17.98
N ALA A 95 14.09 9.03 -18.76
CA ALA A 95 15.23 9.52 -19.55
C ALA A 95 16.45 9.90 -18.68
N ASN A 96 16.20 10.25 -17.41
CA ASN A 96 17.22 10.64 -16.43
C ASN A 96 17.48 9.54 -15.38
N GLY A 97 16.92 8.34 -15.56
CA GLY A 97 17.03 7.23 -14.62
C GLY A 97 15.88 7.12 -13.61
N GLY A 98 14.89 8.01 -13.69
CA GLY A 98 13.66 7.97 -12.91
C GLY A 98 12.75 6.79 -13.24
N VAL A 99 11.60 6.73 -12.56
CA VAL A 99 10.59 5.69 -12.77
C VAL A 99 9.24 6.33 -13.09
N THR A 100 8.65 5.97 -14.23
CA THR A 100 7.28 6.41 -14.57
C THR A 100 6.31 5.97 -13.48
N PRO A 101 5.41 6.86 -13.01
CA PRO A 101 4.42 6.49 -12.01
C PRO A 101 3.53 5.36 -12.55
N TRP A 102 3.14 4.45 -11.65
CA TRP A 102 2.01 3.59 -11.91
C TRP A 102 0.73 4.43 -12.03
N ASP A 103 -0.28 3.90 -12.71
CA ASP A 103 -1.54 4.58 -13.00
C ASP A 103 -2.13 5.30 -11.75
N PRO A 104 -2.11 6.65 -11.70
CA PRO A 104 -2.58 7.42 -10.53
C PRO A 104 -4.06 7.23 -10.20
N ASP A 105 -4.86 6.75 -11.16
CA ASP A 105 -6.26 6.35 -10.91
C ASP A 105 -6.38 5.07 -10.07
N LYS A 106 -5.27 4.37 -9.83
CA LYS A 106 -5.24 3.06 -9.15
C LYS A 106 -4.26 3.00 -7.99
N TYR A 107 -3.20 3.82 -8.00
CA TYR A 107 -2.12 3.78 -7.03
C TYR A 107 -1.71 5.20 -6.61
N ILE A 108 -1.39 5.38 -5.34
CA ILE A 108 -0.58 6.49 -4.87
C ILE A 108 0.88 6.12 -5.12
N ASN A 109 1.56 6.90 -5.94
CA ASN A 109 2.99 6.71 -6.23
C ASN A 109 3.82 7.42 -5.16
N VAL A 110 4.60 6.65 -4.40
CA VAL A 110 5.57 7.20 -3.45
C VAL A 110 6.97 6.98 -3.99
N TYR A 111 7.78 8.02 -4.03
CA TYR A 111 9.17 7.97 -4.44
C TYR A 111 10.08 8.20 -3.25
N ILE A 112 10.99 7.26 -3.02
CA ILE A 112 12.05 7.37 -2.02
C ILE A 112 13.34 7.64 -2.78
N VAL A 113 13.91 8.82 -2.54
CA VAL A 113 15.11 9.33 -3.23
C VAL A 113 16.09 9.94 -2.24
N SER A 114 17.24 10.39 -2.71
CA SER A 114 18.07 11.34 -1.97
C SER A 114 17.66 12.76 -2.36
N LEU A 115 17.35 13.61 -1.37
CA LEU A 115 17.10 15.05 -1.54
C LEU A 115 18.27 15.89 -1.00
N ALA A 116 19.47 15.29 -0.93
CA ALA A 116 20.71 15.94 -0.51
C ALA A 116 21.16 17.01 -1.52
N GLY A 117 20.48 18.15 -1.52
CA GLY A 117 20.64 19.24 -2.49
C GLY A 117 19.42 20.14 -2.59
N SER A 118 18.26 19.68 -2.12
CA SER A 118 16.96 20.35 -2.21
C SER A 118 16.68 21.29 -1.04
N GLY A 119 17.71 22.01 -0.56
CA GLY A 119 17.53 23.05 0.46
C GLY A 119 17.01 22.56 1.82
N GLY A 120 17.14 21.27 2.14
CA GLY A 120 16.62 20.67 3.39
C GLY A 120 15.20 20.10 3.28
N THR A 121 14.64 20.03 2.07
CA THR A 121 13.34 19.37 1.81
C THR A 121 13.34 17.93 2.29
N LEU A 122 12.34 17.56 3.10
CA LEU A 122 12.14 16.22 3.63
C LEU A 122 11.23 15.37 2.73
N GLY A 123 10.25 16.03 2.13
CA GLY A 123 9.36 15.47 1.14
C GLY A 123 8.60 16.59 0.43
N PHE A 124 7.91 16.22 -0.65
CA PHE A 124 7.02 17.12 -1.36
C PHE A 124 5.99 16.32 -2.17
N THR A 125 4.90 16.98 -2.51
CA THR A 125 3.94 16.51 -3.50
C THR A 125 3.25 17.70 -4.18
N TYR A 126 2.36 17.40 -5.11
CA TYR A 126 1.47 18.37 -5.71
C TYR A 126 0.06 18.17 -5.17
N THR A 127 -0.65 19.27 -4.94
CA THR A 127 -2.10 19.21 -4.72
C THR A 127 -2.81 18.70 -5.97
N PRO A 128 -4.06 18.19 -5.85
CA PRO A 128 -4.80 17.66 -6.99
C PRO A 128 -4.84 18.59 -8.21
N GLY A 129 -4.37 18.08 -9.35
CA GLY A 129 -4.27 18.82 -10.61
C GLY A 129 -3.04 19.73 -10.75
N GLY A 130 -2.16 19.79 -9.74
CA GLY A 130 -0.94 20.60 -9.76
C GLY A 130 0.29 19.89 -10.35
N ALA A 131 0.28 18.56 -10.43
CA ALA A 131 1.43 17.79 -10.93
C ALA A 131 1.63 17.99 -12.45
N PRO A 132 2.88 18.19 -12.92
CA PRO A 132 3.21 18.07 -14.33
C PRO A 132 2.78 16.72 -14.91
N THR A 133 2.52 16.68 -16.21
CA THR A 133 2.09 15.44 -16.89
C THR A 133 3.12 14.33 -16.70
N GLY A 134 2.70 13.23 -16.07
CA GLY A 134 3.54 12.06 -15.82
C GLY A 134 4.42 12.16 -14.58
N GLU A 135 4.25 13.20 -13.75
CA GLU A 135 5.03 13.42 -12.52
C GLU A 135 4.17 13.30 -11.25
N ASP A 136 2.98 12.69 -11.33
CA ASP A 136 2.13 12.43 -10.15
C ASP A 136 2.85 11.53 -9.14
N GLY A 137 2.88 11.98 -7.89
CA GLY A 137 3.43 11.22 -6.78
C GLY A 137 3.77 12.06 -5.56
N ILE A 138 4.22 11.37 -4.54
CA ILE A 138 4.69 11.93 -3.27
C ILE A 138 6.15 11.53 -3.12
N VAL A 139 7.05 12.49 -3.00
CA VAL A 139 8.49 12.27 -2.96
C VAL A 139 9.00 12.49 -1.55
N PHE A 140 9.87 11.61 -1.08
CA PHE A 140 10.51 11.72 0.23
C PHE A 140 12.02 11.52 0.12
N ASP A 141 12.77 12.27 0.92
CA ASP A 141 14.12 11.88 1.27
C ASP A 141 14.07 10.51 1.98
N TYR A 142 15.02 9.64 1.66
CA TYR A 142 15.10 8.30 2.24
C TYR A 142 15.25 8.28 3.77
N LYS A 143 15.62 9.40 4.39
CA LYS A 143 15.66 9.58 5.85
C LYS A 143 14.35 10.10 6.44
N ALA A 144 13.37 10.48 5.62
CA ALA A 144 12.09 11.03 6.07
C ALA A 144 10.90 10.06 5.87
N TRP A 145 11.16 8.81 5.48
CA TRP A 145 10.15 7.75 5.36
C TRP A 145 10.35 6.66 6.42
N GLY A 146 9.31 6.43 7.23
CA GLY A 146 9.30 5.47 8.32
C GLY A 146 9.86 6.03 9.63
N ASN A 147 10.09 5.15 10.60
CA ASN A 147 10.66 5.50 11.91
C ASN A 147 11.77 4.54 12.38
N VAL A 148 12.27 3.70 11.47
CA VAL A 148 13.38 2.78 11.68
C VAL A 148 14.42 2.95 10.57
N GLY A 149 15.58 2.28 10.69
CA GLY A 149 16.62 2.36 9.66
C GLY A 149 17.20 3.77 9.56
N ALA A 150 17.27 4.31 8.34
CA ALA A 150 17.81 5.64 8.09
C ALA A 150 16.97 6.75 8.77
N ALA A 151 15.65 6.56 8.88
CA ALA A 151 14.76 7.54 9.49
C ALA A 151 14.96 7.72 10.99
N ALA A 152 15.35 6.67 11.71
CA ALA A 152 15.59 6.74 13.16
C ALA A 152 16.75 7.69 13.55
N GLY A 153 17.64 8.01 12.60
CA GLY A 153 18.73 8.97 12.81
C GLY A 153 18.39 10.41 12.41
N ASN A 154 17.17 10.68 11.94
CA ASN A 154 16.78 11.96 11.33
C ASN A 154 16.04 12.89 12.29
N TRP A 155 16.37 12.89 13.59
CA TRP A 155 15.78 13.78 14.58
C TRP A 155 15.89 15.25 14.12
N PRO A 156 14.81 16.07 14.18
CA PRO A 156 13.52 15.80 14.84
C PRO A 156 12.42 15.16 13.97
N ASN A 157 12.74 14.70 12.76
CA ASN A 157 11.80 14.17 11.76
C ASN A 157 11.90 12.63 11.64
N ASP A 158 11.86 11.95 12.79
CA ASP A 158 12.13 10.51 12.92
C ASP A 158 10.89 9.68 13.33
N LYS A 159 9.69 10.28 13.37
CA LYS A 159 8.43 9.59 13.72
C LYS A 159 7.52 9.35 12.53
N GLY A 160 7.91 9.78 11.33
CA GLY A 160 7.19 9.55 10.09
C GLY A 160 6.01 10.50 9.87
N THR A 161 5.97 11.67 10.55
CA THR A 161 4.88 12.64 10.33
C THR A 161 5.08 13.49 9.09
N THR A 162 6.31 13.58 8.55
CA THR A 162 6.54 14.10 7.19
C THR A 162 5.64 13.41 6.17
N ALA A 163 5.52 12.08 6.23
CA ALA A 163 4.61 11.37 5.31
C ALA A 163 3.13 11.69 5.56
N VAL A 164 2.73 11.97 6.80
CA VAL A 164 1.37 12.39 7.11
C VAL A 164 1.08 13.77 6.51
N HIS A 165 2.02 14.70 6.64
CA HIS A 165 1.97 16.04 6.06
C HIS A 165 1.83 16.00 4.53
N GLU A 166 2.72 15.29 3.84
CA GLU A 166 2.68 15.23 2.38
C GLU A 166 1.44 14.50 1.86
N PHE A 167 0.97 13.45 2.55
CA PHE A 167 -0.32 12.84 2.20
C PHE A 167 -1.47 13.83 2.39
N GLY A 168 -1.41 14.72 3.39
CA GLY A 168 -2.37 15.82 3.54
C GLY A 168 -2.42 16.71 2.29
N HIS A 169 -1.27 17.13 1.76
CA HIS A 169 -1.19 17.88 0.49
C HIS A 169 -1.74 17.09 -0.70
N TYR A 170 -1.39 15.81 -0.82
CA TYR A 170 -1.91 14.93 -1.87
C TYR A 170 -3.45 14.88 -1.85
N PHE A 171 -4.05 14.96 -0.66
CA PHE A 171 -5.50 15.06 -0.46
C PHE A 171 -6.02 16.50 -0.30
N ASN A 172 -5.34 17.48 -0.90
CA ASN A 172 -5.79 18.87 -1.09
C ASN A 172 -5.80 19.75 0.18
N LEU A 173 -4.98 19.42 1.17
CA LEU A 173 -4.69 20.33 2.27
C LEU A 173 -3.57 21.31 1.89
N LEU A 174 -3.66 22.52 2.43
CA LEU A 174 -2.64 23.55 2.32
C LEU A 174 -1.92 23.68 3.66
N HIS A 175 -0.76 24.34 3.66
CA HIS A 175 -0.12 24.76 4.89
C HIS A 175 -1.04 25.67 5.69
N ILE A 176 -1.13 25.49 7.01
CA ILE A 176 -2.10 26.20 7.86
C ILE A 176 -1.86 27.71 7.93
N TRP A 177 -0.66 28.18 7.55
CA TRP A 177 -0.28 29.59 7.50
C TRP A 177 -0.43 30.20 6.09
N GLY A 178 -0.96 29.45 5.12
CA GLY A 178 -1.13 29.92 3.74
C GLY A 178 0.19 30.33 3.07
N GLU A 179 0.28 31.58 2.62
CA GLU A 179 1.45 32.14 1.91
C GLU A 179 2.30 33.10 2.77
N ASN A 180 2.25 32.92 4.09
CA ASN A 180 2.72 33.88 5.09
C ASN A 180 1.92 35.19 5.11
N GLY A 181 1.91 35.86 6.25
CA GLY A 181 1.00 36.97 6.50
C GLY A 181 -0.44 36.50 6.73
N CYS A 182 -1.30 37.43 7.11
CA CYS A 182 -2.68 37.11 7.50
C CYS A 182 -3.71 37.17 6.36
N THR A 183 -3.27 37.26 5.11
CA THR A 183 -4.16 37.54 3.97
C THR A 183 -4.52 36.32 3.14
N VAL A 184 -3.67 35.29 3.16
CA VAL A 184 -3.91 34.03 2.45
C VAL A 184 -4.09 32.95 3.49
N ASP A 185 -5.24 32.29 3.45
CA ASP A 185 -5.66 31.28 4.41
C ASP A 185 -5.54 29.87 3.80
N ASP A 186 -5.55 28.84 4.63
CA ASP A 186 -5.52 27.44 4.20
C ASP A 186 -6.89 26.94 3.68
N MET A 187 -7.89 27.83 3.71
CA MET A 187 -9.28 27.60 3.31
C MET A 187 -9.99 26.57 4.19
N VAL A 188 -9.63 26.50 5.47
CA VAL A 188 -10.26 25.63 6.45
C VAL A 188 -10.68 26.47 7.67
N SER A 189 -11.99 26.56 7.92
CA SER A 189 -12.50 27.51 8.93
C SER A 189 -12.18 27.14 10.39
N ASP A 190 -11.80 25.89 10.67
CA ASP A 190 -11.48 25.41 12.01
C ASP A 190 -9.97 25.30 12.30
N THR A 191 -9.12 25.76 11.37
CA THR A 191 -7.72 26.10 11.63
C THR A 191 -7.63 27.61 11.87
N PRO A 192 -7.12 28.07 13.04
CA PRO A 192 -6.93 29.49 13.30
C PRO A 192 -5.96 30.12 12.29
N PRO A 193 -6.21 31.36 11.83
CA PRO A 193 -5.29 32.07 10.94
C PRO A 193 -3.88 32.16 11.54
N GLN A 194 -2.86 31.96 10.71
CA GLN A 194 -1.47 31.91 11.15
C GLN A 194 -0.57 32.68 10.19
N ASP A 195 0.38 33.46 10.73
CA ASP A 195 1.26 34.38 10.00
C ASP A 195 2.38 33.66 9.25
N LYS A 196 2.86 32.55 9.79
CA LYS A 196 3.97 31.76 9.23
C LYS A 196 4.03 30.40 9.86
N GLN A 197 4.80 29.49 9.29
CA GLN A 197 5.09 28.19 9.88
C GLN A 197 5.66 28.29 11.29
N SER A 198 5.32 27.31 12.11
CA SER A 198 5.95 27.04 13.39
C SER A 198 7.19 26.14 13.21
N SER A 199 8.05 26.10 14.22
CA SER A 199 9.20 25.20 14.29
C SER A 199 9.32 24.61 15.68
N ASP A 200 10.13 23.55 15.82
CA ASP A 200 10.35 22.87 17.09
C ASP A 200 9.03 22.36 17.69
N CYS A 201 8.94 22.38 19.03
CA CYS A 201 7.76 22.06 19.82
C CYS A 201 7.37 23.25 20.72
N PRO A 202 6.63 24.23 20.20
CA PRO A 202 6.24 25.41 20.96
C PRO A 202 5.38 25.10 22.19
N SER A 203 5.34 26.05 23.13
CA SER A 203 4.44 25.97 24.29
C SER A 203 3.05 26.48 23.94
N PHE A 204 2.02 25.76 24.39
CA PHE A 204 0.64 26.19 24.26
C PHE A 204 0.24 27.17 25.40
N PRO A 205 -0.54 28.24 25.12
CA PRO A 205 -0.91 28.72 23.79
C PRO A 205 0.24 29.48 23.14
N GLN A 206 0.33 29.37 21.81
CA GLN A 206 1.22 30.21 20.99
C GLN A 206 0.37 31.20 20.22
N TYR A 207 0.80 32.46 20.18
CA TYR A 207 0.14 33.53 19.44
C TYR A 207 1.08 34.09 18.38
N ASP A 208 0.51 34.72 17.37
CA ASP A 208 1.26 35.46 16.35
C ASP A 208 0.51 36.73 15.91
N ALA A 209 0.92 37.31 14.78
CA ALA A 209 0.32 38.52 14.23
C ALA A 209 -1.13 38.33 13.73
N CYS A 210 -1.54 37.10 13.40
CA CYS A 210 -2.87 36.80 12.87
C CYS A 210 -3.81 36.30 13.97
N THR A 211 -3.30 35.53 14.92
CA THR A 211 -4.05 35.03 16.08
C THR A 211 -3.39 35.48 17.38
N GLY A 212 -3.84 36.63 17.89
CA GLY A 212 -3.31 37.26 19.11
C GLY A 212 -4.10 36.97 20.41
N THR A 213 -5.18 36.20 20.35
CA THR A 213 -6.06 35.91 21.50
C THR A 213 -6.69 34.51 21.40
N GLY A 214 -7.43 34.09 22.43
CA GLY A 214 -8.14 32.81 22.42
C GLY A 214 -7.20 31.64 22.66
N ASP A 215 -7.35 30.58 21.86
CA ASP A 215 -6.56 29.35 22.00
C ASP A 215 -5.22 29.41 21.26
N GLY A 216 -4.93 30.50 20.54
CA GLY A 216 -3.70 30.67 19.78
C GLY A 216 -3.70 29.95 18.43
N ILE A 217 -2.54 29.89 17.80
CA ILE A 217 -2.32 29.16 16.55
C ILE A 217 -2.28 27.65 16.79
N MET A 218 -2.57 26.88 15.74
CA MET A 218 -2.67 25.43 15.81
C MET A 218 -1.38 24.73 15.37
N PHE A 219 -0.26 25.06 16.01
CA PHE A 219 1.07 24.55 15.66
C PHE A 219 1.24 23.02 15.77
N THR A 220 0.28 22.33 16.40
CA THR A 220 0.26 20.85 16.52
C THR A 220 -0.46 20.17 15.36
N ASN A 221 -0.97 20.93 14.37
CA ASN A 221 -1.59 20.39 13.17
C ASN A 221 -0.55 19.71 12.26
N TYR A 222 -0.90 18.61 11.60
CA TYR A 222 0.01 17.94 10.66
C TYR A 222 0.43 18.83 9.48
N MET A 223 -0.32 19.88 9.15
CA MET A 223 -0.03 20.81 8.06
C MET A 223 0.80 22.04 8.51
N ASP A 224 1.31 22.05 9.75
CA ASP A 224 2.40 22.95 10.18
C ASP A 224 3.78 22.28 10.01
N TYR A 225 4.88 22.98 10.30
CA TYR A 225 6.27 22.50 10.24
C TYR A 225 6.92 22.26 11.61
N CYS A 226 6.12 22.06 12.65
CA CYS A 226 6.64 21.61 13.94
C CYS A 226 7.31 20.24 13.84
N ASP A 227 8.13 19.93 14.85
CA ASP A 227 8.81 18.63 14.97
C ASP A 227 7.80 17.48 14.94
N ASP A 228 8.20 16.32 14.43
CA ASP A 228 7.34 15.13 14.32
C ASP A 228 6.67 14.74 15.64
N SER A 229 7.33 15.02 16.77
CA SER A 229 6.80 14.71 18.10
C SER A 229 5.60 15.57 18.52
N CYS A 230 5.42 16.74 17.89
CA CYS A 230 4.40 17.73 18.22
C CYS A 230 3.26 17.84 17.20
N ASN A 231 3.42 17.25 16.01
CA ASN A 231 2.32 17.14 15.05
C ASN A 231 1.40 15.97 15.46
N THR A 232 0.13 16.25 15.75
CA THR A 232 -0.76 15.28 16.42
C THR A 232 -2.12 15.07 15.78
N PHE A 233 -2.63 15.96 14.90
CA PHE A 233 -3.97 15.79 14.33
C PHE A 233 -4.25 16.59 13.04
N PHE A 234 -5.28 16.15 12.32
CA PHE A 234 -6.03 16.93 11.32
C PHE A 234 -7.34 17.43 11.93
N THR A 235 -7.90 18.53 11.41
CA THR A 235 -9.21 19.05 11.84
C THR A 235 -10.39 18.42 11.07
N GLU A 236 -11.62 18.62 11.55
CA GLU A 236 -12.84 18.19 10.86
C GLU A 236 -13.04 18.97 9.54
N GLY A 237 -12.64 20.24 9.49
CA GLY A 237 -12.60 21.03 8.26
C GLY A 237 -11.58 20.51 7.24
N GLN A 238 -10.38 20.12 7.69
CA GLN A 238 -9.39 19.46 6.84
C GLN A 238 -9.91 18.12 6.32
N LYS A 239 -10.56 17.31 7.17
CA LYS A 239 -11.26 16.09 6.74
C LYS A 239 -12.29 16.38 5.65
N ALA A 240 -13.08 17.43 5.78
CA ALA A 240 -14.07 17.81 4.77
C ALA A 240 -13.42 18.13 3.41
N ARG A 241 -12.29 18.86 3.39
CA ARG A 241 -11.51 19.09 2.16
C ARG A 241 -10.96 17.80 1.56
N MET A 242 -10.37 16.92 2.37
CA MET A 242 -9.87 15.62 1.89
C MET A 242 -10.99 14.78 1.29
N LYS A 243 -12.16 14.70 1.95
CA LYS A 243 -13.33 13.98 1.42
C LYS A 243 -13.85 14.60 0.12
N ALA A 244 -13.81 15.93 -0.04
CA ALA A 244 -14.17 16.58 -1.29
C ALA A 244 -13.19 16.23 -2.43
N ALA A 245 -11.88 16.19 -2.16
CA ALA A 245 -10.88 15.75 -3.13
C ALA A 245 -11.08 14.27 -3.53
N ILE A 246 -11.39 13.42 -2.55
CA ILE A 246 -11.73 12.00 -2.75
C ILE A 246 -12.98 11.81 -3.62
N ALA A 247 -14.02 12.63 -3.41
CA ALA A 247 -15.25 12.54 -4.20
C ALA A 247 -15.10 13.16 -5.61
N GLY A 248 -14.12 14.03 -5.81
CA GLY A 248 -13.83 14.71 -7.07
C GLY A 248 -12.64 14.09 -7.79
N TYR A 249 -11.48 14.71 -7.63
CA TYR A 249 -10.26 14.37 -8.38
C TYR A 249 -9.80 12.92 -8.15
N TRP A 250 -9.89 12.42 -6.91
CA TRP A 250 -9.44 11.07 -6.54
C TRP A 250 -10.55 10.01 -6.53
N ALA A 251 -11.67 10.25 -7.21
CA ALA A 251 -12.83 9.34 -7.17
C ALA A 251 -12.51 7.93 -7.68
N THR A 252 -11.69 7.82 -8.73
CA THR A 252 -11.21 6.55 -9.30
C THR A 252 -10.31 5.81 -8.32
N LEU A 253 -9.28 6.50 -7.82
CA LEU A 253 -8.34 5.99 -6.84
C LEU A 253 -9.05 5.49 -5.56
N ALA A 254 -10.06 6.20 -5.09
CA ALA A 254 -10.85 5.87 -3.91
C ALA A 254 -11.63 4.55 -4.00
N THR A 255 -11.82 4.03 -5.22
CA THR A 255 -12.47 2.74 -5.51
C THR A 255 -11.49 1.65 -5.93
N SER A 256 -10.20 1.94 -5.90
CA SER A 256 -9.15 1.01 -6.33
C SER A 256 -9.12 -0.25 -5.46
N ASN A 257 -9.06 -1.40 -6.11
CA ASN A 257 -8.99 -2.71 -5.45
C ASN A 257 -7.56 -3.22 -5.25
N ARG A 258 -6.53 -2.39 -5.52
CA ARG A 258 -5.11 -2.79 -5.42
C ARG A 258 -4.60 -2.95 -3.99
N CYS A 259 -5.44 -2.62 -3.02
CA CYS A 259 -5.24 -2.90 -1.61
C CYS A 259 -5.89 -4.20 -1.12
N ALA A 260 -6.73 -4.83 -1.95
CA ALA A 260 -7.25 -6.13 -1.62
C ALA A 260 -6.06 -7.10 -1.50
N SER A 261 -6.13 -8.05 -0.58
CA SER A 261 -5.33 -9.26 -0.74
C SER A 261 -5.53 -9.71 -2.18
N VAL A 262 -4.47 -9.81 -3.00
CA VAL A 262 -4.53 -10.79 -4.08
C VAL A 262 -5.03 -12.01 -3.34
N GLY A 263 -6.15 -12.56 -3.79
CA GLY A 263 -6.28 -13.97 -3.57
C GLY A 263 -4.97 -14.55 -4.12
N ILE A 264 -4.01 -14.81 -3.23
CA ILE A 264 -3.66 -16.19 -3.08
C ILE A 264 -5.05 -16.82 -3.01
N ALA A 265 -5.50 -17.35 -4.15
CA ALA A 265 -6.14 -18.62 -4.06
C ALA A 265 -5.13 -19.39 -3.22
N ILE A 266 -5.30 -19.32 -1.89
CA ILE A 266 -4.96 -20.40 -1.01
C ILE A 266 -5.55 -21.50 -1.84
N VAL A 267 -4.67 -22.27 -2.47
CA VAL A 267 -5.05 -23.55 -2.98
C VAL A 267 -5.44 -24.21 -1.66
N GLN A 268 -6.68 -23.97 -1.23
CA GLN A 268 -7.47 -24.83 -0.39
C GLN A 268 -7.08 -26.16 -0.97
N PRO A 269 -6.30 -26.98 -0.24
CA PRO A 269 -5.66 -28.15 -0.82
C PRO A 269 -6.74 -28.83 -1.65
N GLN A 270 -6.60 -28.77 -2.98
CA GLN A 270 -7.70 -29.10 -3.88
C GLN A 270 -8.02 -30.55 -3.52
N THR A 271 -9.16 -30.76 -2.89
CA THR A 271 -9.52 -32.07 -2.37
C THR A 271 -9.97 -32.88 -3.57
N ILE A 272 -8.99 -33.41 -4.31
CA ILE A 272 -9.21 -34.38 -5.37
C ILE A 272 -9.72 -35.63 -4.66
N ASN A 273 -10.99 -35.95 -4.89
CA ASN A 273 -11.62 -37.12 -4.29
C ASN A 273 -11.79 -38.20 -5.34
N VAL A 274 -11.23 -39.38 -5.09
CA VAL A 274 -11.27 -40.54 -6.00
C VAL A 274 -12.20 -41.60 -5.41
N VAL A 275 -13.37 -41.77 -6.02
CA VAL A 275 -14.47 -42.59 -5.49
C VAL A 275 -15.24 -43.31 -6.60
N PRO A 276 -15.88 -44.47 -6.35
CA PRO A 276 -15.75 -45.27 -5.13
C PRO A 276 -14.38 -45.97 -5.06
N ASN A 277 -13.97 -46.34 -3.86
CA ASN A 277 -12.82 -47.20 -3.60
C ASN A 277 -13.20 -48.20 -2.49
N PRO A 278 -13.37 -49.50 -2.79
CA PRO A 278 -13.11 -50.17 -4.07
C PRO A 278 -13.96 -49.70 -5.26
N ALA A 279 -13.39 -49.77 -6.46
CA ALA A 279 -14.04 -49.50 -7.73
C ALA A 279 -14.41 -50.82 -8.42
N ASN A 280 -15.66 -50.96 -8.85
CA ASN A 280 -16.08 -52.11 -9.66
C ASN A 280 -15.78 -51.77 -11.13
N ASP A 281 -16.77 -51.29 -11.88
CA ASP A 281 -16.61 -50.94 -13.30
C ASP A 281 -15.99 -49.57 -13.57
N ARG A 282 -15.98 -48.67 -12.58
CA ARG A 282 -15.49 -47.31 -12.76
C ARG A 282 -15.16 -46.62 -11.45
N PHE A 283 -14.33 -45.58 -11.53
CA PHE A 283 -14.22 -44.57 -10.49
C PHE A 283 -14.25 -43.16 -11.09
N PHE A 284 -14.53 -42.20 -10.22
CA PHE A 284 -14.64 -40.78 -10.49
C PHE A 284 -13.50 -40.05 -9.81
N ILE A 285 -12.89 -39.12 -10.53
CA ILE A 285 -11.96 -38.12 -10.00
C ILE A 285 -12.75 -36.82 -9.93
N ASN A 286 -13.10 -36.40 -8.72
CA ASN A 286 -13.88 -35.20 -8.46
C ASN A 286 -12.96 -34.05 -8.04
N LEU A 287 -13.15 -32.88 -8.65
CA LEU A 287 -12.46 -31.63 -8.33
C LEU A 287 -13.46 -30.61 -7.77
N ALA A 288 -12.98 -29.71 -6.92
CA ALA A 288 -13.84 -28.66 -6.35
C ALA A 288 -14.34 -27.70 -7.45
N VAL A 289 -13.50 -27.42 -8.46
CA VAL A 289 -13.74 -26.51 -9.59
C VAL A 289 -13.36 -27.16 -10.93
N SER A 290 -13.85 -26.63 -12.05
CA SER A 290 -13.43 -27.08 -13.38
C SER A 290 -12.02 -26.57 -13.69
N GLU A 291 -11.09 -27.46 -14.00
CA GLU A 291 -9.74 -27.08 -14.39
C GLU A 291 -9.08 -28.11 -15.30
N LYS A 292 -7.94 -27.72 -15.90
CA LYS A 292 -7.10 -28.63 -16.68
C LYS A 292 -6.42 -29.63 -15.74
N ILE A 293 -6.59 -30.92 -16.00
CA ILE A 293 -5.93 -32.01 -15.30
C ILE A 293 -5.26 -32.98 -16.26
N ASP A 294 -4.11 -33.51 -15.86
CA ASP A 294 -3.43 -34.66 -16.45
C ASP A 294 -3.53 -35.85 -15.47
N VAL A 295 -4.22 -36.91 -15.90
CA VAL A 295 -4.43 -38.12 -15.10
C VAL A 295 -3.59 -39.27 -15.67
N ILE A 296 -2.91 -39.99 -14.78
CA ILE A 296 -2.17 -41.22 -15.09
C ILE A 296 -2.62 -42.30 -14.11
N VAL A 297 -3.12 -43.43 -14.63
CA VAL A 297 -3.46 -44.61 -13.85
C VAL A 297 -2.40 -45.67 -14.09
N MET A 298 -1.82 -46.22 -13.02
CA MET A 298 -0.81 -47.26 -13.08
C MET A 298 -1.22 -48.47 -12.24
N ASN A 299 -0.83 -49.67 -12.65
CA ASN A 299 -0.94 -50.85 -11.80
C ASN A 299 0.11 -50.85 -10.67
N ASN A 300 0.08 -51.85 -9.79
CA ASN A 300 1.01 -52.00 -8.66
C ASN A 300 2.48 -52.23 -9.05
N VAL A 301 2.78 -52.49 -10.33
CA VAL A 301 4.14 -52.64 -10.89
C VAL A 301 4.59 -51.36 -11.62
N GLY A 302 3.76 -50.32 -11.66
CA GLY A 302 4.07 -49.02 -12.29
C GLY A 302 3.79 -48.93 -13.79
N VAL A 303 3.16 -49.94 -14.39
CA VAL A 303 2.75 -49.89 -15.81
C VAL A 303 1.55 -48.97 -15.93
N VAL A 304 1.63 -47.98 -16.83
CA VAL A 304 0.54 -47.06 -17.15
C VAL A 304 -0.54 -47.80 -17.93
N VAL A 305 -1.75 -47.84 -17.37
CA VAL A 305 -2.93 -48.45 -18.01
C VAL A 305 -3.87 -47.40 -18.61
N GLU A 306 -3.85 -46.18 -18.09
CA GLU A 306 -4.57 -45.05 -18.69
C GLU A 306 -3.79 -43.75 -18.51
N LYS A 307 -3.83 -42.88 -19.53
CA LYS A 307 -3.34 -41.51 -19.46
C LYS A 307 -4.29 -40.59 -20.21
N ARG A 308 -4.77 -39.54 -19.56
CA ARG A 308 -5.73 -38.61 -20.15
C ARG A 308 -5.52 -37.19 -19.66
N THR A 309 -5.73 -36.22 -20.54
CA THR A 309 -5.78 -34.79 -20.19
C THR A 309 -7.19 -34.28 -20.47
N ALA A 310 -7.76 -33.49 -19.57
CA ALA A 310 -9.06 -32.87 -19.76
C ALA A 310 -9.16 -31.53 -19.01
N ASN A 311 -10.06 -30.65 -19.45
CA ASN A 311 -10.49 -29.50 -18.65
C ASN A 311 -11.91 -29.79 -18.13
N THR A 312 -12.02 -30.19 -16.87
CA THR A 312 -13.28 -30.69 -16.29
C THR A 312 -13.30 -30.56 -14.77
N ARG A 313 -14.50 -30.56 -14.18
CA ARG A 313 -14.70 -30.69 -12.72
C ARG A 313 -14.79 -32.15 -12.26
N GLN A 314 -15.06 -33.07 -13.18
CA GLN A 314 -15.16 -34.50 -12.90
C GLN A 314 -14.64 -35.31 -14.09
N MET A 315 -13.82 -36.33 -13.81
CA MET A 315 -13.39 -37.31 -14.80
C MET A 315 -13.87 -38.71 -14.40
N ILE A 316 -14.36 -39.48 -15.37
CA ILE A 316 -14.73 -40.89 -15.20
C ILE A 316 -13.61 -41.73 -15.77
N VAL A 317 -13.13 -42.70 -14.99
CA VAL A 317 -12.17 -43.72 -15.41
C VAL A 317 -12.89 -45.06 -15.42
N ASN A 318 -12.91 -45.72 -16.57
CA ASN A 318 -13.52 -47.03 -16.73
C ASN A 318 -12.49 -48.10 -16.32
N THR A 319 -12.89 -49.00 -15.42
CA THR A 319 -12.06 -50.09 -14.90
C THR A 319 -12.59 -51.46 -15.27
N SER A 320 -13.68 -51.57 -16.05
CA SER A 320 -14.34 -52.84 -16.43
C SER A 320 -13.41 -53.83 -17.14
N GLU A 321 -12.39 -53.35 -17.84
CA GLU A 321 -11.42 -54.19 -18.57
C GLU A 321 -10.10 -54.39 -17.79
N LEU A 322 -9.97 -53.78 -16.61
CA LEU A 322 -8.77 -53.88 -15.78
C LEU A 322 -8.87 -55.08 -14.82
N PRO A 323 -7.81 -55.88 -14.65
CA PRO A 323 -7.78 -56.94 -13.64
C PRO A 323 -7.98 -56.40 -12.21
N SER A 324 -8.65 -57.18 -11.35
CA SER A 324 -8.81 -56.84 -9.93
C SER A 324 -7.45 -56.68 -9.25
N GLY A 325 -7.28 -55.60 -8.48
CA GLY A 325 -5.98 -55.27 -7.89
C GLY A 325 -5.84 -53.81 -7.47
N LEU A 326 -4.66 -53.46 -6.94
CA LEU A 326 -4.34 -52.11 -6.52
C LEU A 326 -3.77 -51.28 -7.68
N TYR A 327 -4.34 -50.09 -7.88
CA TYR A 327 -3.91 -49.11 -8.85
C TYR A 327 -3.53 -47.79 -8.17
N LEU A 328 -2.55 -47.10 -8.76
CA LEU A 328 -2.13 -45.75 -8.38
C LEU A 328 -2.66 -44.76 -9.41
N VAL A 329 -3.47 -43.81 -8.95
CA VAL A 329 -4.05 -42.73 -9.75
C VAL A 329 -3.29 -41.46 -9.43
N LYS A 330 -2.46 -40.98 -10.35
CA LYS A 330 -1.79 -39.69 -10.27
C LYS A 330 -2.61 -38.65 -11.00
N VAL A 331 -2.90 -37.53 -10.34
CA VAL A 331 -3.61 -36.39 -10.94
C VAL A 331 -2.72 -35.18 -10.80
N LYS A 332 -2.40 -34.55 -11.93
CA LYS A 332 -1.66 -33.30 -11.99
C LYS A 332 -2.59 -32.18 -12.47
N THR A 333 -2.75 -31.13 -11.69
CA THR A 333 -3.58 -29.97 -11.99
C THR A 333 -2.84 -28.94 -12.84
N GLY A 334 -3.58 -27.99 -13.42
CA GLY A 334 -3.05 -27.01 -14.37
C GLY A 334 -2.04 -26.04 -13.76
N ASP A 335 -2.12 -25.85 -12.44
CA ASP A 335 -1.16 -25.09 -11.61
C ASP A 335 0.13 -25.86 -11.29
N GLY A 336 0.22 -27.14 -11.70
CA GLY A 336 1.39 -27.98 -11.50
C GLY A 336 1.36 -28.88 -10.25
N ASN A 337 0.36 -28.74 -9.38
CA ASN A 337 0.21 -29.61 -8.20
C ASN A 337 -0.08 -31.06 -8.63
N THR A 338 0.47 -32.05 -7.90
CA THR A 338 0.28 -33.47 -8.21
C THR A 338 -0.14 -34.24 -6.97
N THR A 339 -1.28 -34.93 -7.02
CA THR A 339 -1.74 -35.87 -5.99
C THR A 339 -1.66 -37.31 -6.47
N THR A 340 -1.53 -38.26 -5.54
CA THR A 340 -1.54 -39.70 -5.85
C THR A 340 -2.53 -40.41 -4.93
N HIS A 341 -3.47 -41.14 -5.52
CA HIS A 341 -4.50 -41.90 -4.82
C HIS A 341 -4.34 -43.39 -5.09
N LYS A 342 -4.65 -44.21 -4.08
CA LYS A 342 -4.72 -45.67 -4.21
C LYS A 342 -6.17 -46.06 -4.47
N VAL A 343 -6.44 -46.79 -5.55
CA VAL A 343 -7.76 -47.33 -5.87
C VAL A 343 -7.64 -48.84 -5.97
N TYR A 344 -8.48 -49.57 -5.24
CA TYR A 344 -8.60 -51.00 -5.39
C TYR A 344 -9.72 -51.30 -6.39
N VAL A 345 -9.41 -51.96 -7.50
CA VAL A 345 -10.41 -52.45 -8.45
C VAL A 345 -10.85 -53.83 -7.99
N ALA A 346 -12.16 -53.99 -7.79
CA ALA A 346 -12.80 -55.21 -7.30
C ALA A 346 -13.97 -55.56 -8.23
N HIS A 347 -13.72 -56.42 -9.21
CA HIS A 347 -14.77 -57.08 -9.99
C HIS A 347 -15.24 -58.37 -9.34
#